data_AF-A0A286B7S9-F1
#
_entry.id   AF-A0A286B7S9-F1
#
_cell.length_a   1.000
_cell.length_b   1.000
_cell.length_c   1.000
_cell.angle_alpha   90.00
_cell.angle_beta   90.00
_cell.angle_gamma   90.00
#
_symmetry.space_group_name_H-M   'P 1'
#
loop_
_entity.id
_entity.type
_entity.pdbx_description
1 polymer ?
#
loop_
_entity_poly.entity_id
_entity_poly.type
_entity_poly.pdbx_seq_one_letter_code
_entity_poly.pdbx_strand_id
1 'polypeptide(L)'
;MHSRQNNSPVTGVLIAAALALATCVVPAVPAHAADDRNAQPAALMIKEQGSFAVGGTVIRSPGAEGQTLHGDHARVFYQVPLDARKLPLVMWHGFGQFGKTWETTADGREGYQTIFLRRRFPVYLVDQPRRGGAARSTVGTTISAAPDDQRWFNMFRLGRWPDFFAGAQFSRDPEALNQYFRQMVPDTGPFDAKVATDAVSALFDRIGPGVLVTHSQSGGLGWIAAMKNPNVRAVVSYEPGSGFVFPEGEVPPPMQSMTGSLEGVAVPKAEFAKLTRIPIVVYYGDNIPEEPSKNFGEDNWRVRLAMARLWTEAINRHGGDATLVHLPELGIRGNTHFPFSDLNNVQVADLMSGFLARKGLD
;
A
#
# COMPACT_ATOMS: atom_id res chain seq x y z
N MET A 1 -64.59 58.51 58.03
CA MET A 1 -64.29 59.75 57.25
C MET A 1 -63.01 59.48 56.46
N HIS A 2 -62.91 59.78 55.16
CA HIS A 2 -62.68 61.11 54.56
C HIS A 2 -61.47 61.84 55.21
N SER A 3 -60.45 62.32 54.48
CA SER A 3 -60.15 62.25 53.03
C SER A 3 -58.71 62.75 52.73
N ARG A 4 -58.21 62.53 51.49
CA ARG A 4 -57.39 63.41 50.59
C ARG A 4 -56.58 64.58 51.23
N GLN A 5 -55.37 64.99 50.83
CA GLN A 5 -54.37 64.67 49.76
C GLN A 5 -53.03 65.41 50.17
N ASN A 6 -51.92 65.60 49.43
CA ASN A 6 -51.55 65.48 48.01
C ASN A 6 -50.01 65.32 47.77
N ASN A 7 -49.61 65.03 46.52
CA ASN A 7 -48.35 65.32 45.81
C ASN A 7 -47.03 65.71 46.54
N SER A 8 -46.04 64.81 46.51
CA SER A 8 -44.72 64.86 45.79
C SER A 8 -44.27 66.19 45.10
N PRO A 9 -42.95 66.46 44.87
CA PRO A 9 -41.97 65.45 44.38
C PRO A 9 -40.43 65.66 44.62
N VAL A 10 -39.63 64.70 44.08
CA VAL A 10 -38.19 64.77 43.65
C VAL A 10 -37.08 64.92 44.73
N THR A 11 -35.88 64.30 44.65
CA THR A 11 -35.39 62.99 44.12
C THR A 11 -33.99 62.71 44.69
N GLY A 12 -33.75 61.51 45.24
CA GLY A 12 -32.50 60.73 45.06
C GLY A 12 -31.22 61.07 45.87
N VAL A 13 -30.76 60.07 46.64
CA VAL A 13 -29.34 59.73 46.86
C VAL A 13 -29.22 58.20 46.84
N LEU A 14 -28.15 57.66 46.24
CA LEU A 14 -27.82 56.23 46.27
C LEU A 14 -26.89 55.90 47.45
N ILE A 15 -27.13 54.78 48.14
CA ILE A 15 -26.20 54.20 49.12
C ILE A 15 -26.00 52.73 48.77
N ALA A 16 -24.74 52.30 48.64
CA ALA A 16 -24.38 50.91 48.38
C ALA A 16 -24.18 50.14 49.69
N ALA A 17 -24.55 48.86 49.70
CA ALA A 17 -24.28 47.92 50.79
C ALA A 17 -23.52 46.71 50.24
N ALA A 18 -22.48 46.27 50.94
CA ALA A 18 -21.64 45.15 50.51
C ALA A 18 -22.22 43.79 50.96
N LEU A 19 -22.03 42.76 50.13
CA LEU A 19 -22.32 41.37 50.46
C LEU A 19 -21.06 40.53 50.25
N ALA A 20 -20.65 39.77 51.25
CA ALA A 20 -19.48 38.89 51.16
C ALA A 20 -19.86 37.52 50.57
N LEU A 21 -19.15 37.07 49.54
CA LEU A 21 -19.22 35.69 49.06
C LEU A 21 -18.08 34.88 49.66
N ALA A 22 -18.39 33.72 50.23
CA ALA A 22 -17.40 32.72 50.61
C ALA A 22 -17.01 31.88 49.39
N THR A 23 -15.74 31.88 49.02
CA THR A 23 -15.21 31.11 47.88
C THR A 23 -14.67 29.76 48.34
N CYS A 24 -15.36 28.68 47.98
CA CYS A 24 -14.83 27.32 48.15
C CYS A 24 -13.65 27.08 47.18
N VAL A 25 -12.42 27.12 47.70
CA VAL A 25 -11.22 26.77 46.93
C VAL A 25 -11.12 25.25 46.81
N VAL A 26 -11.44 24.73 45.63
CA VAL A 26 -11.13 23.34 45.26
C VAL A 26 -9.65 23.27 44.89
N PRO A 27 -8.84 22.39 45.51
CA PRO A 27 -7.43 22.24 45.14
C PRO A 27 -7.34 21.60 43.74
N ALA A 28 -6.83 22.36 42.77
CA ALA A 28 -6.56 21.85 41.44
C ALA A 28 -5.41 20.83 41.49
N VAL A 29 -5.74 19.55 41.40
CA VAL A 29 -4.75 18.49 41.21
C VAL A 29 -4.07 18.72 39.85
N PRO A 30 -2.74 18.88 39.78
CA PRO A 30 -2.06 19.05 38.50
C PRO A 30 -2.14 17.74 37.71
N ALA A 31 -3.01 17.73 36.71
CA ALA A 31 -3.12 16.62 35.77
C ALA A 31 -1.77 16.44 35.07
N HIS A 32 -1.00 15.45 35.52
CA HIS A 32 0.22 15.04 34.85
C HIS A 32 -0.19 14.40 33.53
N ALA A 33 -0.05 15.15 32.44
CA ALA A 33 -0.08 14.58 31.10
C ALA A 33 1.09 13.61 30.99
N ALA A 34 0.84 12.33 31.25
CA ALA A 34 1.80 11.27 31.04
C ALA A 34 2.20 11.27 29.57
N ASP A 35 3.51 11.19 29.31
CA ASP A 35 4.04 11.22 27.96
C ASP A 35 3.82 9.86 27.30
N ASP A 36 2.65 9.67 26.69
CA ASP A 36 2.12 8.40 26.15
C ASP A 36 2.97 7.78 25.03
N ARG A 37 4.10 8.40 24.67
CA ARG A 37 5.14 7.89 23.76
C ARG A 37 5.78 6.56 24.19
N ASN A 38 5.46 6.04 25.38
CA ASN A 38 5.93 4.74 25.87
C ASN A 38 4.78 3.75 26.16
N ALA A 39 3.55 4.05 25.73
CA ALA A 39 2.43 3.11 25.80
C ALA A 39 2.65 1.94 24.81
N GLN A 40 2.79 0.72 25.33
CA GLN A 40 2.89 -0.48 24.50
C GLN A 40 1.64 -0.62 23.62
N PRO A 41 1.77 -0.86 22.30
CA PRO A 41 0.62 -0.99 21.41
C PRO A 41 -0.35 -2.08 21.89
N ALA A 42 -1.64 -1.73 22.00
CA ALA A 42 -2.68 -2.63 22.52
C ALA A 42 -2.70 -4.00 21.79
N ALA A 43 -3.12 -5.05 22.49
CA ALA A 43 -3.10 -6.41 21.95
C ALA A 43 -3.94 -6.55 20.66
N LEU A 44 -3.46 -7.37 19.71
CA LEU A 44 -4.13 -7.64 18.44
C LEU A 44 -5.29 -8.62 18.64
N MET A 45 -6.52 -8.09 18.67
CA MET A 45 -7.74 -8.90 18.82
C MET A 45 -8.15 -9.51 17.48
N ILE A 46 -7.58 -10.68 17.18
CA ILE A 46 -7.83 -11.47 15.96
C ILE A 46 -9.04 -12.39 16.19
N LYS A 47 -10.02 -12.32 15.29
CA LYS A 47 -11.22 -13.18 15.27
C LYS A 47 -10.98 -14.49 14.52
N GLU A 48 -10.24 -14.41 13.41
CA GLU A 48 -9.99 -15.52 12.51
C GLU A 48 -8.63 -15.30 11.83
N GLN A 49 -7.86 -16.38 11.65
CA GLN A 49 -6.65 -16.35 10.84
C GLN A 49 -6.33 -17.72 10.25
N GLY A 50 -5.60 -17.75 9.14
CA GLY A 50 -5.15 -18.99 8.54
C GLY A 50 -4.45 -18.78 7.21
N SER A 51 -4.34 -19.86 6.43
CA SER A 51 -3.84 -19.78 5.06
C SER A 51 -4.45 -20.84 4.15
N PHE A 52 -4.50 -20.56 2.85
CA PHE A 52 -5.01 -21.47 1.83
C PHE A 52 -4.32 -21.27 0.48
N ALA A 53 -4.38 -22.28 -0.39
CA ALA A 53 -4.08 -22.14 -1.81
C ALA A 53 -5.33 -21.69 -2.59
N VAL A 54 -5.15 -20.96 -3.69
CA VAL A 54 -6.24 -20.51 -4.57
C VAL A 54 -5.79 -20.35 -6.02
N GLY A 55 -6.68 -20.64 -6.97
CA GLY A 55 -6.34 -20.76 -8.39
C GLY A 55 -5.44 -21.97 -8.68
N GLY A 56 -4.59 -21.86 -9.70
CA GLY A 56 -3.69 -22.92 -10.14
C GLY A 56 -4.32 -23.96 -11.05
N THR A 57 -3.58 -25.02 -11.32
CA THR A 57 -3.96 -26.09 -12.26
C THR A 57 -3.44 -27.45 -11.81
N VAL A 58 -3.88 -28.51 -12.48
CA VAL A 58 -3.51 -29.91 -12.20
C VAL A 58 -3.06 -30.59 -13.49
N ILE A 59 -1.75 -30.79 -13.64
CA ILE A 59 -1.21 -31.60 -14.75
C ILE A 59 -1.12 -33.08 -14.35
N ARG A 60 -1.02 -33.97 -15.34
CA ARG A 60 -0.88 -35.42 -15.14
C ARG A 60 0.37 -35.96 -15.84
N SER A 61 1.00 -36.97 -15.26
CA SER A 61 2.10 -37.70 -15.90
C SER A 61 1.57 -38.52 -17.09
N PRO A 62 2.18 -38.46 -18.29
CA PRO A 62 1.86 -39.36 -19.39
C PRO A 62 2.41 -40.77 -19.10
N GLY A 63 1.61 -41.60 -18.43
CA GLY A 63 1.99 -42.97 -18.04
C GLY A 63 0.87 -43.69 -17.28
N ALA A 64 1.02 -45.01 -17.12
CA ALA A 64 -0.04 -45.89 -16.59
C ALA A 64 -0.51 -45.56 -15.16
N GLU A 65 0.34 -44.92 -14.35
CA GLU A 65 0.01 -44.54 -12.97
C GLU A 65 -0.82 -43.24 -12.85
N GLY A 66 -0.94 -42.44 -13.93
CA GLY A 66 -1.82 -41.27 -13.98
C GLY A 66 -1.59 -40.19 -12.91
N GLN A 67 -0.40 -40.14 -12.29
CA GLN A 67 -0.08 -39.27 -11.16
C GLN A 67 -0.37 -37.78 -11.45
N THR A 68 -0.79 -37.02 -10.43
CA THR A 68 -1.18 -35.60 -10.57
C THR A 68 -0.18 -34.65 -9.90
N LEU A 69 0.12 -33.53 -10.58
CA LEU A 69 0.82 -32.38 -10.00
C LEU A 69 -0.15 -31.19 -9.94
N HIS A 70 -0.64 -30.93 -8.74
CA HIS A 70 -1.33 -29.68 -8.41
C HIS A 70 -0.28 -28.58 -8.19
N GLY A 71 -0.42 -27.45 -8.89
CA GLY A 71 0.56 -26.35 -8.87
C GLY A 71 0.04 -25.05 -9.46
N ASP A 72 0.91 -24.05 -9.60
CA ASP A 72 0.62 -22.71 -10.15
C ASP A 72 -0.51 -21.94 -9.44
N HIS A 73 -0.86 -22.33 -8.22
CA HIS A 73 -1.78 -21.62 -7.34
C HIS A 73 -1.07 -20.44 -6.66
N ALA A 74 -1.82 -19.41 -6.28
CA ALA A 74 -1.35 -18.47 -5.26
C ALA A 74 -1.50 -19.12 -3.87
N ARG A 75 -0.65 -18.74 -2.92
CA ARG A 75 -0.80 -19.06 -1.50
C ARG A 75 -1.14 -17.77 -0.76
N VAL A 76 -2.15 -17.84 0.09
CA VAL A 76 -2.73 -16.69 0.77
C VAL A 76 -2.66 -16.93 2.27
N PHE A 77 -2.09 -15.98 3.01
CA PHE A 77 -2.24 -15.89 4.47
C PHE A 77 -3.22 -14.77 4.79
N TYR A 78 -4.06 -14.94 5.80
CA TYR A 78 -5.05 -13.92 6.16
C TYR A 78 -5.29 -13.81 7.66
N GLN A 79 -5.66 -12.61 8.10
CA GLN A 79 -6.08 -12.30 9.46
C GLN A 79 -7.30 -11.36 9.41
N VAL A 80 -8.31 -11.67 10.21
CA VAL A 80 -9.55 -10.90 10.38
C VAL A 80 -9.59 -10.37 11.81
N PRO A 81 -9.63 -9.05 12.04
CA PRO A 81 -9.77 -8.48 13.38
C PRO A 81 -11.21 -8.62 13.90
N LEU A 82 -11.42 -8.44 15.20
CA LEU A 82 -12.74 -8.60 15.84
C LEU A 82 -13.81 -7.69 15.23
N ASP A 83 -13.55 -6.38 15.21
CA ASP A 83 -14.45 -5.34 14.69
C ASP A 83 -14.11 -5.02 13.22
N ALA A 84 -14.07 -6.04 12.38
CA ALA A 84 -13.62 -5.95 10.99
C ALA A 84 -14.39 -4.94 10.13
N ARG A 85 -13.62 -4.12 9.41
CA ARG A 85 -14.09 -3.30 8.28
C ARG A 85 -14.56 -4.18 7.12
N LYS A 86 -15.48 -3.67 6.30
CA LYS A 86 -16.22 -4.47 5.30
C LYS A 86 -15.36 -4.96 4.14
N LEU A 87 -14.36 -4.19 3.71
CA LEU A 87 -13.51 -4.53 2.57
C LEU A 87 -12.15 -5.05 3.07
N PRO A 88 -11.73 -6.27 2.68
CA PRO A 88 -10.39 -6.76 2.94
C PRO A 88 -9.36 -6.00 2.08
N LEU A 89 -8.12 -5.93 2.59
CA LEU A 89 -6.95 -5.49 1.83
C LEU A 89 -6.19 -6.72 1.32
N VAL A 90 -6.18 -6.91 0.00
CA VAL A 90 -5.44 -7.98 -0.69
C VAL A 90 -4.07 -7.42 -1.08
N MET A 91 -3.00 -7.86 -0.43
CA MET A 91 -1.65 -7.30 -0.58
C MET A 91 -0.76 -8.22 -1.43
N TRP A 92 -0.34 -7.73 -2.60
CA TRP A 92 0.39 -8.48 -3.63
C TRP A 92 1.78 -7.88 -3.87
N HIS A 93 2.83 -8.62 -3.50
CA HIS A 93 4.24 -8.21 -3.59
C HIS A 93 4.77 -7.96 -5.02
N GLY A 94 5.97 -7.38 -5.13
CA GLY A 94 6.69 -7.16 -6.40
C GLY A 94 7.51 -8.35 -6.93
N PHE A 95 8.46 -8.07 -7.84
CA PHE A 95 9.43 -9.05 -8.34
C PHE A 95 10.46 -9.42 -7.28
N GLY A 96 10.95 -10.67 -7.28
CA GLY A 96 11.99 -11.14 -6.36
C GLY A 96 11.61 -11.14 -4.87
N GLN A 97 10.34 -10.90 -4.56
CA GLN A 97 9.79 -10.75 -3.20
C GLN A 97 8.62 -11.73 -3.00
N PHE A 98 8.14 -11.85 -1.75
CA PHE A 98 6.97 -12.63 -1.36
C PHE A 98 6.16 -11.88 -0.26
N GLY A 99 5.21 -12.53 0.42
CA GLY A 99 4.34 -11.95 1.45
C GLY A 99 5.05 -11.07 2.50
N LYS A 100 6.30 -11.42 2.87
CA LYS A 100 7.24 -10.67 3.73
C LYS A 100 7.45 -9.20 3.34
N THR A 101 7.09 -8.80 2.11
CA THR A 101 6.95 -7.40 1.67
C THR A 101 6.09 -6.56 2.62
N TRP A 102 5.05 -7.17 3.19
CA TRP A 102 4.01 -6.47 3.98
C TRP A 102 4.02 -6.84 5.47
N GLU A 103 4.77 -7.87 5.85
CA GLU A 103 4.98 -8.32 7.24
C GLU A 103 5.97 -7.36 7.96
N THR A 104 6.55 -7.78 9.10
CA THR A 104 7.56 -7.01 9.84
C THR A 104 8.64 -6.40 8.94
N THR A 105 9.01 -5.13 9.18
CA THR A 105 10.04 -4.42 8.40
C THR A 105 11.43 -5.06 8.58
N ALA A 106 12.38 -4.72 7.72
CA ALA A 106 13.73 -5.28 7.79
C ALA A 106 14.47 -4.91 9.11
N ASP A 107 14.12 -3.78 9.72
CA ASP A 107 14.58 -3.30 11.03
C ASP A 107 13.63 -3.64 12.19
N GLY A 108 12.71 -4.60 12.01
CA GLY A 108 11.93 -5.19 13.11
C GLY A 108 10.66 -4.43 13.55
N ARG A 109 10.29 -3.33 12.88
CA ARG A 109 9.05 -2.58 13.15
C ARG A 109 7.84 -3.26 12.52
N GLU A 110 6.64 -2.83 12.90
CA GLU A 110 5.41 -3.27 12.25
C GLU A 110 5.34 -2.83 10.78
N GLY A 111 5.02 -3.78 9.89
CA GLY A 111 4.66 -3.51 8.51
C GLY A 111 3.13 -3.44 8.30
N TYR A 112 2.74 -3.31 7.04
CA TYR A 112 1.36 -3.07 6.62
C TYR A 112 0.35 -4.15 7.06
N GLN A 113 0.76 -5.42 7.13
CA GLN A 113 -0.05 -6.49 7.71
C GLN A 113 -0.59 -6.09 9.09
N THR A 114 0.33 -5.77 10.02
CA THR A 114 -0.03 -5.43 11.40
C THR A 114 -0.66 -4.04 11.48
N ILE A 115 -0.10 -3.04 10.79
CA ILE A 115 -0.60 -1.67 10.80
C ILE A 115 -2.07 -1.60 10.33
N PHE A 116 -2.44 -2.33 9.27
CA PHE A 116 -3.83 -2.31 8.78
C PHE A 116 -4.76 -3.25 9.56
N LEU A 117 -4.26 -4.35 10.13
CA LEU A 117 -4.99 -5.17 11.09
C LEU A 117 -5.37 -4.35 12.35
N ARG A 118 -4.44 -3.52 12.88
CA ARG A 118 -4.72 -2.54 13.95
C ARG A 118 -5.76 -1.51 13.53
N ARG A 119 -5.72 -1.06 12.27
CA ARG A 119 -6.73 -0.17 11.67
C ARG A 119 -8.05 -0.89 11.32
N ARG A 120 -8.24 -2.12 11.80
CA ARG A 120 -9.43 -2.99 11.69
C ARG A 120 -9.75 -3.52 10.29
N PHE A 121 -8.82 -3.46 9.35
CA PHE A 121 -9.01 -4.13 8.06
C PHE A 121 -8.70 -5.63 8.19
N PRO A 122 -9.50 -6.51 7.57
CA PRO A 122 -9.02 -7.85 7.22
C PRO A 122 -7.87 -7.72 6.23
N VAL A 123 -6.77 -8.45 6.46
CA VAL A 123 -5.57 -8.41 5.60
C VAL A 123 -5.32 -9.78 4.99
N TYR A 124 -5.05 -9.82 3.69
CA TYR A 124 -4.80 -11.03 2.90
C TYR A 124 -3.47 -10.86 2.15
N LEU A 125 -2.41 -11.49 2.65
CA LEU A 125 -1.09 -11.46 2.01
C LEU A 125 -1.01 -12.56 0.95
N VAL A 126 -0.67 -12.19 -0.28
CA VAL A 126 -0.63 -13.09 -1.43
C VAL A 126 0.81 -13.38 -1.82
N ASP A 127 1.24 -14.63 -1.69
CA ASP A 127 2.36 -15.20 -2.43
C ASP A 127 1.86 -15.60 -3.82
N GLN A 128 2.33 -14.92 -4.86
CA GLN A 128 1.89 -15.19 -6.24
C GLN A 128 2.38 -16.56 -6.73
N PRO A 129 1.72 -17.18 -7.72
CA PRO A 129 2.16 -18.45 -8.30
C PRO A 129 3.65 -18.47 -8.64
N ARG A 130 4.31 -19.60 -8.35
CA ARG A 130 5.75 -19.83 -8.60
C ARG A 130 6.69 -18.97 -7.74
N ARG A 131 6.23 -18.45 -6.58
CA ARG A 131 7.02 -17.61 -5.66
C ARG A 131 6.73 -17.96 -4.20
N GLY A 132 7.73 -17.87 -3.31
CA GLY A 132 7.52 -17.96 -1.85
C GLY A 132 6.74 -19.19 -1.40
N GLY A 133 5.68 -19.01 -0.59
CA GLY A 133 4.80 -20.11 -0.17
C GLY A 133 3.95 -20.75 -1.28
N ALA A 134 4.01 -20.21 -2.50
CA ALA A 134 3.36 -20.71 -3.73
C ALA A 134 4.38 -21.30 -4.73
N ALA A 135 5.54 -21.74 -4.24
CA ALA A 135 6.66 -22.28 -5.03
C ALA A 135 6.37 -23.55 -5.87
N ARG A 136 5.20 -24.19 -5.75
CA ARG A 136 4.88 -25.43 -6.48
C ARG A 136 4.43 -25.15 -7.91
N SER A 137 5.38 -24.85 -8.78
CA SER A 137 5.16 -24.62 -10.22
C SER A 137 4.68 -25.89 -10.94
N THR A 138 3.91 -25.76 -12.03
CA THR A 138 3.71 -26.87 -13.00
C THR A 138 4.71 -26.86 -14.15
N VAL A 139 5.50 -25.79 -14.29
CA VAL A 139 6.57 -25.64 -15.29
C VAL A 139 7.91 -25.45 -14.57
N GLY A 140 8.83 -26.41 -14.74
CA GLY A 140 10.15 -26.36 -14.10
C GLY A 140 11.02 -25.21 -14.62
N THR A 141 12.00 -24.79 -13.80
CA THR A 141 13.05 -23.84 -14.16
C THR A 141 14.34 -24.15 -13.42
N THR A 142 15.44 -23.54 -13.85
CA THR A 142 16.71 -23.51 -13.09
C THR A 142 16.73 -22.27 -12.21
N ILE A 143 16.91 -22.43 -10.91
CA ILE A 143 17.09 -21.33 -9.96
C ILE A 143 18.57 -20.91 -9.95
N SER A 144 18.83 -19.61 -10.06
CA SER A 144 20.18 -19.03 -9.99
C SER A 144 20.55 -18.63 -8.57
N ALA A 145 21.84 -18.68 -8.24
CA ALA A 145 22.43 -18.18 -7.00
C ALA A 145 23.44 -17.05 -7.29
N ALA A 146 23.11 -16.17 -8.23
CA ALA A 146 23.96 -15.03 -8.59
C ALA A 146 24.01 -14.00 -7.44
N PRO A 147 25.20 -13.48 -7.07
CA PRO A 147 25.32 -12.42 -6.07
C PRO A 147 24.92 -11.07 -6.70
N ASP A 148 23.70 -10.61 -6.44
CA ASP A 148 23.17 -9.36 -7.02
C ASP A 148 22.56 -8.37 -6.01
N ASP A 149 22.81 -8.54 -4.69
CA ASP A 149 22.46 -7.59 -3.62
C ASP A 149 22.72 -6.11 -3.99
N GLN A 150 23.88 -5.82 -4.57
CA GLN A 150 24.28 -4.46 -4.97
C GLN A 150 23.45 -3.92 -6.14
N ARG A 151 22.93 -4.80 -7.01
CA ARG A 151 21.97 -4.42 -8.04
C ARG A 151 20.65 -4.01 -7.39
N TRP A 152 20.18 -4.77 -6.41
CA TRP A 152 18.90 -4.52 -5.74
C TRP A 152 18.95 -3.30 -4.81
N PHE A 153 20.06 -3.06 -4.10
CA PHE A 153 20.28 -1.83 -3.34
C PHE A 153 20.08 -0.56 -4.17
N ASN A 154 20.67 -0.52 -5.38
CA ASN A 154 20.54 0.59 -6.32
C ASN A 154 19.14 0.64 -6.95
N MET A 155 18.60 -0.51 -7.40
CA MET A 155 17.26 -0.62 -7.98
C MET A 155 16.17 -0.17 -7.00
N PHE A 156 16.31 -0.48 -5.72
CA PHE A 156 15.33 -0.12 -4.70
C PHE A 156 15.56 1.27 -4.08
N ARG A 157 16.53 2.03 -4.61
CA ARG A 157 16.86 3.41 -4.24
C ARG A 157 17.20 3.59 -2.74
N LEU A 158 17.87 2.61 -2.14
CA LEU A 158 18.49 2.78 -0.82
C LEU A 158 19.65 3.80 -0.90
N GLY A 159 20.33 3.85 -2.05
CA GLY A 159 21.46 4.74 -2.30
C GLY A 159 22.19 4.44 -3.61
N ARG A 160 23.48 4.74 -3.60
CA ARG A 160 24.47 4.43 -4.65
C ARG A 160 25.53 3.53 -4.02
N TRP A 161 25.39 2.20 -4.16
CA TRP A 161 26.21 1.24 -3.41
C TRP A 161 27.71 1.58 -3.44
N PRO A 162 28.42 1.61 -2.28
CA PRO A 162 27.97 1.16 -0.96
C PRO A 162 27.16 2.20 -0.15
N ASP A 163 27.09 3.45 -0.61
CA ASP A 163 26.58 4.57 0.18
C ASP A 163 25.05 4.71 0.09
N PHE A 164 24.38 4.82 1.24
CA PHE A 164 22.96 5.20 1.29
C PHE A 164 22.75 6.66 0.85
N PHE A 165 21.59 7.00 0.26
CA PHE A 165 21.22 8.41 0.13
C PHE A 165 21.03 9.00 1.53
N ALA A 166 21.62 10.17 1.80
CA ALA A 166 21.72 10.73 3.15
C ALA A 166 20.39 10.75 3.92
N GLY A 167 19.30 11.17 3.24
CA GLY A 167 17.94 11.21 3.81
C GLY A 167 17.08 9.95 3.61
N ALA A 168 17.60 8.85 3.03
CA ALA A 168 16.80 7.65 2.77
C ALA A 168 16.18 7.07 4.04
N GLN A 169 14.88 6.84 4.02
CA GLN A 169 14.02 6.34 5.11
C GLN A 169 14.24 4.84 5.37
N PHE A 170 15.50 4.41 5.52
CA PHE A 170 15.89 3.03 5.75
C PHE A 170 16.92 2.97 6.88
N SER A 171 16.81 1.99 7.78
CA SER A 171 17.69 1.89 8.95
C SER A 171 19.17 1.79 8.55
N ARG A 172 20.05 2.38 9.36
CA ARG A 172 21.51 2.30 9.19
C ARG A 172 22.16 1.17 10.00
N ASP A 173 21.35 0.37 10.69
CA ASP A 173 21.79 -0.88 11.30
C ASP A 173 22.19 -1.89 10.20
N PRO A 174 23.42 -2.44 10.20
CA PRO A 174 23.82 -3.48 9.26
C PRO A 174 22.89 -4.70 9.24
N GLU A 175 22.27 -5.05 10.37
CA GLU A 175 21.35 -6.18 10.43
C GLU A 175 20.04 -5.90 9.66
N ALA A 176 19.59 -4.65 9.60
CA ALA A 176 18.43 -4.30 8.77
C ALA A 176 18.72 -4.53 7.27
N LEU A 177 19.95 -4.28 6.82
CA LEU A 177 20.34 -4.57 5.44
C LEU A 177 20.49 -6.09 5.20
N ASN A 178 21.02 -6.83 6.19
CA ASN A 178 21.08 -8.30 6.17
C ASN A 178 19.67 -8.94 6.05
N GLN A 179 18.69 -8.46 6.81
CA GLN A 179 17.29 -8.89 6.71
C GLN A 179 16.64 -8.50 5.38
N TYR A 180 16.98 -7.32 4.84
CA TYR A 180 16.39 -6.80 3.61
C TYR A 180 16.78 -7.60 2.36
N PHE A 181 18.02 -8.10 2.28
CA PHE A 181 18.38 -9.06 1.23
C PHE A 181 17.78 -10.46 1.50
N ARG A 182 17.65 -10.89 2.76
CA ARG A 182 17.05 -12.20 3.12
C ARG A 182 15.55 -12.34 2.86
N GLN A 183 14.82 -11.24 2.67
CA GLN A 183 13.43 -11.31 2.20
C GLN A 183 13.28 -11.49 0.68
N MET A 184 14.38 -11.53 -0.07
CA MET A 184 14.34 -11.83 -1.49
C MET A 184 14.22 -13.34 -1.76
N VAL A 185 13.37 -13.73 -2.71
CA VAL A 185 13.18 -15.13 -3.12
C VAL A 185 13.01 -15.27 -4.64
N PRO A 186 13.52 -16.35 -5.25
CA PRO A 186 13.46 -16.56 -6.70
C PRO A 186 12.06 -16.98 -7.19
N ASP A 187 11.83 -16.81 -8.50
CA ASP A 187 10.76 -17.51 -9.21
C ASP A 187 11.13 -19.00 -9.42
N THR A 188 10.21 -19.90 -9.09
CA THR A 188 10.39 -21.38 -9.16
C THR A 188 9.81 -22.00 -10.44
N GLY A 189 9.43 -21.15 -11.39
CA GLY A 189 9.06 -21.47 -12.76
C GLY A 189 9.12 -20.18 -13.60
N PRO A 190 8.95 -20.23 -14.93
CA PRO A 190 8.90 -19.03 -15.75
C PRO A 190 7.80 -18.06 -15.30
N PHE A 191 8.04 -16.75 -15.39
CA PHE A 191 7.02 -15.75 -15.10
C PHE A 191 5.88 -15.81 -16.13
N ASP A 192 4.64 -15.83 -15.65
CA ASP A 192 3.43 -15.84 -16.47
C ASP A 192 2.38 -14.89 -15.86
N ALA A 193 2.12 -13.79 -16.56
CA ALA A 193 1.19 -12.75 -16.13
C ALA A 193 -0.26 -13.26 -16.04
N LYS A 194 -0.66 -14.20 -16.92
CA LYS A 194 -2.02 -14.76 -16.93
C LYS A 194 -2.20 -15.69 -15.74
N VAL A 195 -1.26 -16.61 -15.49
CA VAL A 195 -1.29 -17.51 -14.32
C VAL A 195 -1.38 -16.70 -13.02
N ALA A 196 -0.58 -15.64 -12.88
CA ALA A 196 -0.58 -14.81 -11.67
C ALA A 196 -1.90 -14.02 -11.47
N THR A 197 -2.42 -13.40 -12.54
CA THR A 197 -3.69 -12.65 -12.50
C THR A 197 -4.92 -13.54 -12.40
N ASP A 198 -4.87 -14.77 -12.93
CA ASP A 198 -5.91 -15.79 -12.76
C ASP A 198 -6.03 -16.23 -11.30
N ALA A 199 -4.90 -16.47 -10.61
CA ALA A 199 -4.91 -16.85 -9.20
C ALA A 199 -5.40 -15.73 -8.27
N VAL A 200 -5.05 -14.47 -8.56
CA VAL A 200 -5.55 -13.30 -7.81
C VAL A 200 -7.03 -13.02 -8.11
N SER A 201 -7.50 -13.22 -9.35
CA SER A 201 -8.94 -13.23 -9.64
C SER A 201 -9.65 -14.28 -8.78
N ALA A 202 -9.16 -15.52 -8.78
CA ALA A 202 -9.77 -16.61 -8.01
C ALA A 202 -9.79 -16.35 -6.48
N LEU A 203 -8.87 -15.52 -5.96
CA LEU A 203 -8.95 -15.00 -4.59
C LEU A 203 -10.14 -14.06 -4.41
N PHE A 204 -10.28 -13.06 -5.28
CA PHE A 204 -11.42 -12.12 -5.26
C PHE A 204 -12.77 -12.81 -5.50
N ASP A 205 -12.81 -13.85 -6.34
CA ASP A 205 -13.99 -14.71 -6.54
C ASP A 205 -14.36 -15.51 -5.28
N ARG A 206 -13.38 -15.81 -4.41
CA ARG A 206 -13.55 -16.55 -3.16
C ARG A 206 -13.90 -15.67 -1.95
N ILE A 207 -13.32 -14.47 -1.84
CA ILE A 207 -13.53 -13.57 -0.68
C ILE A 207 -14.56 -12.48 -0.94
N GLY A 208 -14.95 -12.27 -2.20
CA GLY A 208 -15.87 -11.21 -2.59
C GLY A 208 -15.21 -9.82 -2.67
N PRO A 209 -16.00 -8.75 -2.58
CA PRO A 209 -15.53 -7.38 -2.76
C PRO A 209 -14.41 -6.96 -1.81
N GLY A 210 -13.32 -6.39 -2.33
CA GLY A 210 -12.19 -5.89 -1.54
C GLY A 210 -11.32 -4.87 -2.26
N VAL A 211 -10.26 -4.38 -1.60
CA VAL A 211 -9.28 -3.46 -2.18
C VAL A 211 -8.01 -4.22 -2.53
N LEU A 212 -7.52 -4.02 -3.76
CA LEU A 212 -6.24 -4.59 -4.20
C LEU A 212 -5.10 -3.61 -3.88
N VAL A 213 -4.06 -4.10 -3.21
CA VAL A 213 -2.84 -3.36 -2.85
C VAL A 213 -1.65 -4.01 -3.54
N THR A 214 -0.95 -3.27 -4.40
CA THR A 214 0.12 -3.79 -5.26
C THR A 214 1.44 -3.07 -5.06
N HIS A 215 2.53 -3.72 -5.49
CA HIS A 215 3.88 -3.19 -5.46
C HIS A 215 4.64 -3.56 -6.74
N SER A 216 5.33 -2.59 -7.35
CA SER A 216 6.35 -2.89 -8.38
C SER A 216 5.78 -3.71 -9.55
N GLN A 217 6.31 -4.91 -9.80
CA GLN A 217 5.81 -5.85 -10.83
C GLN A 217 4.30 -6.13 -10.74
N SER A 218 3.73 -6.24 -9.54
CA SER A 218 2.29 -6.52 -9.40
C SER A 218 1.41 -5.30 -9.69
N GLY A 219 1.97 -4.10 -9.85
CA GLY A 219 1.22 -2.93 -10.29
C GLY A 219 0.56 -3.14 -11.66
N GLY A 220 1.36 -3.51 -12.67
CA GLY A 220 0.87 -3.85 -14.01
C GLY A 220 -0.12 -5.02 -14.04
N LEU A 221 0.14 -6.03 -13.21
CA LEU A 221 -0.76 -7.18 -13.05
C LEU A 221 -2.06 -6.81 -12.34
N GLY A 222 -2.03 -5.83 -11.43
CA GLY A 222 -3.20 -5.31 -10.72
C GLY A 222 -4.20 -4.63 -11.66
N TRP A 223 -3.73 -3.93 -12.69
CA TRP A 223 -4.62 -3.38 -13.72
C TRP A 223 -5.35 -4.49 -14.48
N ILE A 224 -4.65 -5.57 -14.85
CA ILE A 224 -5.23 -6.74 -15.53
C ILE A 224 -6.23 -7.44 -14.60
N ALA A 225 -5.88 -7.66 -13.33
CA ALA A 225 -6.76 -8.29 -12.34
C ALA A 225 -8.04 -7.44 -12.08
N ALA A 226 -7.92 -6.12 -12.02
CA ALA A 226 -9.04 -5.20 -11.83
C ALA A 226 -9.96 -5.10 -13.08
N MET A 227 -9.40 -5.13 -14.29
CA MET A 227 -10.22 -5.28 -15.51
C MET A 227 -10.90 -6.65 -15.61
N LYS A 228 -10.27 -7.70 -15.06
CA LYS A 228 -10.84 -9.05 -15.07
C LYS A 228 -11.96 -9.24 -14.04
N ASN A 229 -11.82 -8.71 -12.81
CA ASN A 229 -12.68 -9.08 -11.69
C ASN A 229 -13.40 -7.87 -11.03
N PRO A 230 -14.75 -7.81 -11.09
CA PRO A 230 -15.54 -6.69 -10.54
C PRO A 230 -15.61 -6.67 -9.00
N ASN A 231 -15.06 -7.68 -8.31
CA ASN A 231 -14.88 -7.65 -6.86
C ASN A 231 -13.68 -6.78 -6.43
N VAL A 232 -12.78 -6.40 -7.34
CA VAL A 232 -11.78 -5.37 -7.05
C VAL A 232 -12.50 -4.02 -7.00
N ARG A 233 -12.63 -3.45 -5.79
CA ARG A 233 -13.39 -2.20 -5.54
C ARG A 233 -12.56 -0.94 -5.63
N ALA A 234 -11.24 -1.05 -5.51
CA ALA A 234 -10.25 0.00 -5.63
C ALA A 234 -8.87 -0.60 -5.82
N VAL A 235 -7.90 0.18 -6.31
CA VAL A 235 -6.49 -0.22 -6.35
C VAL A 235 -5.59 0.80 -5.67
N VAL A 236 -4.71 0.33 -4.80
CA VAL A 236 -3.62 1.09 -4.16
C VAL A 236 -2.30 0.53 -4.65
N SER A 237 -1.56 1.26 -5.50
CA SER A 237 -0.32 0.75 -6.11
C SER A 237 0.89 1.54 -5.62
N TYR A 238 1.86 0.83 -5.04
CA TYR A 238 3.17 1.39 -4.68
C TYR A 238 4.17 1.13 -5.82
N GLU A 239 4.66 2.20 -6.42
CA GLU A 239 5.69 2.21 -7.46
C GLU A 239 5.50 1.19 -8.60
N PRO A 240 4.38 1.21 -9.35
CA PRO A 240 4.14 0.28 -10.45
C PRO A 240 5.31 0.26 -11.44
N GLY A 241 5.83 -0.95 -11.71
CA GLY A 241 7.11 -1.15 -12.40
C GLY A 241 7.01 -1.28 -13.92
N SER A 242 5.86 -1.66 -14.45
CA SER A 242 5.59 -1.85 -15.89
C SER A 242 4.09 -2.14 -16.11
N GLY A 243 3.70 -2.42 -17.37
CA GLY A 243 2.36 -2.92 -17.68
C GLY A 243 1.25 -1.86 -17.62
N PHE A 244 1.60 -0.58 -17.68
CA PHE A 244 0.64 0.53 -17.76
C PHE A 244 -0.26 0.36 -19.00
N VAL A 245 -1.53 0.02 -18.78
CA VAL A 245 -2.50 -0.22 -19.87
C VAL A 245 -3.08 1.10 -20.37
N PHE A 246 -3.22 1.27 -21.68
CA PHE A 246 -3.84 2.43 -22.31
C PHE A 246 -4.89 1.97 -23.34
N PRO A 247 -5.91 2.79 -23.64
CA PRO A 247 -6.80 2.54 -24.77
C PRO A 247 -6.01 2.35 -26.08
N GLU A 248 -6.50 1.47 -26.96
CA GLU A 248 -6.03 1.39 -28.34
C GLU A 248 -5.99 2.78 -29.01
N GLY A 249 -4.83 3.15 -29.55
CA GLY A 249 -4.56 4.46 -30.13
C GLY A 249 -4.09 5.56 -29.15
N GLU A 250 -3.98 5.27 -27.85
CA GLU A 250 -3.60 6.25 -26.80
C GLU A 250 -2.34 5.84 -26.01
N VAL A 251 -1.60 4.82 -26.45
CA VAL A 251 -0.32 4.40 -25.86
C VAL A 251 0.75 5.48 -26.10
N PRO A 252 1.44 6.00 -25.06
CA PRO A 252 2.54 6.96 -25.23
C PRO A 252 3.76 6.35 -25.94
N PRO A 253 4.64 7.17 -26.56
CA PRO A 253 5.90 6.69 -27.14
C PRO A 253 6.79 5.94 -26.12
N PRO A 254 7.57 4.93 -26.57
CA PRO A 254 8.48 4.17 -25.71
C PRO A 254 9.51 5.05 -24.99
N MET A 255 9.62 4.92 -23.67
CA MET A 255 10.54 5.72 -22.84
C MET A 255 11.84 4.95 -22.56
N GLN A 256 12.97 5.45 -23.05
CA GLN A 256 14.26 4.77 -22.87
C GLN A 256 14.86 5.01 -21.47
N SER A 257 15.42 3.94 -20.91
CA SER A 257 16.20 3.95 -19.67
C SER A 257 17.43 3.05 -19.77
N MET A 258 18.35 3.20 -18.81
CA MET A 258 19.47 2.29 -18.54
C MET A 258 19.06 0.82 -18.29
N THR A 259 17.77 0.55 -18.09
CA THR A 259 17.19 -0.81 -17.93
C THR A 259 16.45 -1.32 -19.16
N GLY A 260 16.52 -0.57 -20.28
CA GLY A 260 15.78 -0.83 -21.51
C GLY A 260 14.57 0.10 -21.68
N SER A 261 13.79 -0.19 -22.73
CA SER A 261 12.57 0.52 -23.10
C SER A 261 11.45 0.25 -22.09
N LEU A 262 10.76 1.30 -21.62
CA LEU A 262 9.48 1.19 -20.94
C LEU A 262 8.35 1.56 -21.90
N GLU A 263 7.42 0.63 -22.07
CA GLU A 263 6.30 0.75 -23.00
C GLU A 263 4.95 0.55 -22.29
N GLY A 264 3.94 1.28 -22.76
CA GLY A 264 2.54 1.06 -22.37
C GLY A 264 1.92 -0.08 -23.17
N VAL A 265 0.88 -0.71 -22.61
CA VAL A 265 0.18 -1.84 -23.22
C VAL A 265 -1.15 -1.38 -23.80
N ALA A 266 -1.36 -1.52 -25.11
CA ALA A 266 -2.66 -1.27 -25.72
C ALA A 266 -3.69 -2.30 -25.22
N VAL A 267 -4.87 -1.84 -24.82
CA VAL A 267 -6.03 -2.69 -24.52
C VAL A 267 -7.31 -2.13 -25.17
N PRO A 268 -8.31 -2.99 -25.49
CA PRO A 268 -9.58 -2.54 -26.02
C PRO A 268 -10.25 -1.50 -25.12
N LYS A 269 -10.84 -0.45 -25.72
CA LYS A 269 -11.40 0.68 -24.96
C LYS A 269 -12.45 0.26 -23.92
N ALA A 270 -13.21 -0.81 -24.21
CA ALA A 270 -14.20 -1.39 -23.30
C ALA A 270 -13.58 -2.09 -22.06
N GLU A 271 -12.34 -2.60 -22.17
CA GLU A 271 -11.59 -3.16 -21.04
C GLU A 271 -11.00 -2.03 -20.18
N PHE A 272 -10.35 -1.04 -20.81
CA PHE A 272 -9.82 0.13 -20.10
C PHE A 272 -10.92 0.87 -19.31
N ALA A 273 -12.11 1.01 -19.91
CA ALA A 273 -13.30 1.62 -19.29
C ALA A 273 -13.91 0.80 -18.12
N LYS A 274 -13.22 -0.23 -17.61
CA LYS A 274 -13.50 -0.85 -16.31
C LYS A 274 -12.68 -0.20 -15.18
N LEU A 275 -11.43 0.19 -15.46
CA LEU A 275 -10.55 0.86 -14.49
C LEU A 275 -11.07 2.25 -14.10
N THR A 276 -11.78 2.91 -15.01
CA THR A 276 -12.45 4.20 -14.73
C THR A 276 -13.63 4.10 -13.76
N ARG A 277 -14.07 2.89 -13.38
CA ARG A 277 -15.22 2.64 -12.50
C ARG A 277 -14.85 2.41 -11.04
N ILE A 278 -13.56 2.43 -10.73
CA ILE A 278 -13.03 2.23 -9.37
C ILE A 278 -12.02 3.35 -9.05
N PRO A 279 -11.94 3.81 -7.79
CA PRO A 279 -10.90 4.74 -7.39
C PRO A 279 -9.54 4.06 -7.36
N ILE A 280 -8.53 4.75 -7.86
CA ILE A 280 -7.14 4.28 -7.94
C ILE A 280 -6.21 5.32 -7.31
N VAL A 281 -5.24 4.87 -6.53
CA VAL A 281 -4.11 5.71 -6.10
C VAL A 281 -2.78 5.03 -6.39
N VAL A 282 -1.84 5.81 -6.91
CA VAL A 282 -0.47 5.40 -7.22
C VAL A 282 0.50 6.23 -6.39
N TYR A 283 1.38 5.57 -5.63
CA TYR A 283 2.39 6.24 -4.80
C TYR A 283 3.80 6.02 -5.36
N TYR A 284 4.62 7.07 -5.39
CA TYR A 284 6.07 7.00 -5.60
C TYR A 284 6.83 7.74 -4.51
N GLY A 285 7.97 7.18 -4.11
CA GLY A 285 8.90 7.73 -3.12
C GLY A 285 9.78 8.86 -3.65
N ASP A 286 10.95 9.02 -3.04
CA ASP A 286 11.94 10.04 -3.33
C ASP A 286 13.12 9.45 -4.15
N ASN A 287 14.14 10.26 -4.41
CA ASN A 287 15.38 9.91 -5.12
C ASN A 287 15.16 9.41 -6.56
N ILE A 288 14.04 9.79 -7.17
CA ILE A 288 13.76 9.63 -8.61
C ILE A 288 14.22 10.92 -9.31
N PRO A 289 15.16 10.86 -10.27
CA PRO A 289 15.62 12.06 -10.99
C PRO A 289 14.63 12.44 -12.10
N GLU A 290 14.57 13.73 -12.42
CA GLU A 290 13.81 14.25 -13.57
C GLU A 290 14.54 13.95 -14.89
N GLU A 291 15.87 14.09 -14.90
CA GLU A 291 16.76 13.90 -16.06
C GLU A 291 17.48 12.53 -16.04
N PRO A 292 17.94 12.02 -17.20
CA PRO A 292 18.61 10.72 -17.29
C PRO A 292 19.81 10.54 -16.36
N SER A 293 19.81 9.45 -15.57
CA SER A 293 20.88 9.14 -14.62
C SER A 293 21.81 8.03 -15.11
N LYS A 294 23.07 8.09 -14.70
CA LYS A 294 24.05 7.02 -14.90
C LYS A 294 23.86 5.85 -13.92
N ASN A 295 23.10 6.05 -12.83
CA ASN A 295 22.66 4.96 -11.98
C ASN A 295 21.41 4.33 -12.61
N PHE A 296 21.50 3.05 -12.97
CA PHE A 296 20.42 2.33 -13.65
C PHE A 296 19.14 2.22 -12.81
N GLY A 297 19.23 2.21 -11.48
CA GLY A 297 18.08 2.15 -10.58
C GLY A 297 17.31 3.48 -10.54
N GLU A 298 18.04 4.59 -10.39
CA GLU A 298 17.47 5.95 -10.49
C GLU A 298 16.78 6.16 -11.85
N ASP A 299 17.49 5.83 -12.94
CA ASP A 299 17.01 6.05 -14.31
C ASP A 299 15.84 5.12 -14.71
N ASN A 300 15.82 3.90 -14.15
CA ASN A 300 14.67 3.00 -14.21
C ASN A 300 13.41 3.65 -13.63
N TRP A 301 13.50 4.34 -12.49
CA TRP A 301 12.32 4.91 -11.84
C TRP A 301 11.87 6.25 -12.45
N ARG A 302 12.77 7.03 -13.05
CA ARG A 302 12.44 8.25 -13.83
C ARG A 302 11.35 7.98 -14.86
N VAL A 303 11.59 7.02 -15.77
CA VAL A 303 10.62 6.69 -16.82
C VAL A 303 9.32 6.09 -16.28
N ARG A 304 9.36 5.42 -15.13
CA ARG A 304 8.19 4.79 -14.51
C ARG A 304 7.28 5.82 -13.84
N LEU A 305 7.83 6.81 -13.15
CA LEU A 305 7.08 7.96 -12.62
C LEU A 305 6.48 8.80 -13.77
N ALA A 306 7.23 9.03 -14.85
CA ALA A 306 6.73 9.73 -16.04
C ALA A 306 5.57 8.98 -16.73
N MET A 307 5.73 7.68 -16.96
CA MET A 307 4.67 6.84 -17.54
C MET A 307 3.43 6.74 -16.62
N ALA A 308 3.63 6.64 -15.31
CA ALA A 308 2.53 6.64 -14.33
C ALA A 308 1.73 7.95 -14.35
N ARG A 309 2.38 9.10 -14.56
CA ARG A 309 1.71 10.40 -14.71
C ARG A 309 0.78 10.38 -15.93
N LEU A 310 1.31 10.06 -17.12
CA LEU A 310 0.53 9.91 -18.36
C LEU A 310 -0.60 8.87 -18.24
N TRP A 311 -0.38 7.80 -17.48
CA TRP A 311 -1.35 6.73 -17.24
C TRP A 311 -2.52 7.18 -16.35
N THR A 312 -2.24 7.85 -15.22
CA THR A 312 -3.30 8.42 -14.37
C THR A 312 -4.08 9.53 -15.09
N GLU A 313 -3.41 10.34 -15.91
CA GLU A 313 -4.06 11.30 -16.81
C GLU A 313 -4.97 10.58 -17.82
N ALA A 314 -4.54 9.45 -18.40
CA ALA A 314 -5.37 8.68 -19.32
C ALA A 314 -6.64 8.13 -18.64
N ILE A 315 -6.54 7.55 -17.44
CA ILE A 315 -7.71 7.10 -16.67
C ILE A 315 -8.69 8.27 -16.46
N ASN A 316 -8.19 9.44 -16.07
CA ASN A 316 -9.02 10.61 -15.77
C ASN A 316 -9.63 11.26 -17.03
N ARG A 317 -8.93 11.26 -18.18
CA ARG A 317 -9.50 11.68 -19.48
C ARG A 317 -10.70 10.84 -19.91
N HIS A 318 -10.75 9.57 -19.52
CA HIS A 318 -11.89 8.66 -19.75
C HIS A 318 -12.89 8.64 -18.58
N GLY A 319 -12.89 9.68 -17.74
CA GLY A 319 -13.86 9.87 -16.65
C GLY A 319 -13.59 9.04 -15.39
N GLY A 320 -12.38 8.49 -15.23
CA GLY A 320 -11.97 7.75 -14.04
C GLY A 320 -11.53 8.62 -12.86
N ASP A 321 -11.14 7.94 -11.79
CA ASP A 321 -10.77 8.51 -10.49
C ASP A 321 -9.40 8.00 -10.03
N ALA A 322 -8.36 8.35 -10.79
CA ALA A 322 -6.96 8.00 -10.51
C ALA A 322 -6.18 9.18 -9.94
N THR A 323 -5.46 8.95 -8.84
CA THR A 323 -4.55 9.93 -8.21
C THR A 323 -3.11 9.42 -8.26
N LEU A 324 -2.19 10.19 -8.84
CA LEU A 324 -0.75 10.01 -8.64
C LEU A 324 -0.30 10.84 -7.43
N VAL A 325 0.47 10.23 -6.53
CA VAL A 325 1.09 10.85 -5.36
C VAL A 325 2.59 10.58 -5.38
N HIS A 326 3.36 11.61 -5.69
CA HIS A 326 4.81 11.61 -5.54
C HIS A 326 5.12 12.19 -4.15
N LEU A 327 5.58 11.36 -3.21
CA LEU A 327 5.66 11.69 -1.78
C LEU A 327 6.43 12.99 -1.46
N PRO A 328 7.54 13.34 -2.16
CA PRO A 328 8.25 14.60 -1.95
C PRO A 328 7.42 15.86 -2.29
N GLU A 329 6.42 15.76 -3.18
CA GLU A 329 5.47 16.86 -3.48
C GLU A 329 4.55 17.15 -2.28
N LEU A 330 4.36 16.18 -1.37
CA LEU A 330 3.68 16.35 -0.08
C LEU A 330 4.65 16.69 1.08
N GLY A 331 5.93 16.95 0.79
CA GLY A 331 6.97 17.14 1.80
C GLY A 331 7.46 15.86 2.49
N ILE A 332 6.99 14.69 2.06
CA ILE A 332 7.35 13.38 2.62
C ILE A 332 8.56 12.86 1.86
N ARG A 333 9.75 12.97 2.47
CA ARG A 333 11.05 12.84 1.79
C ARG A 333 11.85 11.61 2.21
N GLY A 334 12.70 11.15 1.29
CA GLY A 334 13.64 10.04 1.47
C GLY A 334 13.03 8.64 1.28
N ASN A 335 11.77 8.52 0.86
CA ASN A 335 11.15 7.21 0.69
C ASN A 335 11.79 6.39 -0.44
N THR A 336 12.02 5.11 -0.17
CA THR A 336 12.67 4.14 -1.07
C THR A 336 11.65 3.55 -2.05
N HIS A 337 12.01 2.48 -2.77
CA HIS A 337 11.05 1.67 -3.51
C HIS A 337 10.02 0.92 -2.62
N PHE A 338 10.23 0.87 -1.30
CA PHE A 338 9.38 0.15 -0.34
C PHE A 338 8.81 1.10 0.76
N PRO A 339 8.04 2.14 0.39
CA PRO A 339 7.56 3.16 1.34
C PRO A 339 6.62 2.64 2.45
N PHE A 340 6.12 1.41 2.30
CA PHE A 340 5.33 0.67 3.29
C PHE A 340 6.16 -0.11 4.34
N SER A 341 7.49 -0.22 4.15
CA SER A 341 8.43 -0.77 5.14
C SER A 341 9.50 0.22 5.62
N ASP A 342 9.63 1.36 4.95
CA ASP A 342 10.51 2.48 5.33
C ASP A 342 10.29 2.97 6.78
N LEU A 343 11.24 3.74 7.32
CA LEU A 343 11.23 4.29 8.67
C LEU A 343 9.97 5.11 8.98
N ASN A 344 9.41 5.80 7.99
CA ASN A 344 8.18 6.57 8.08
C ASN A 344 6.94 5.82 7.57
N ASN A 345 6.95 4.49 7.45
CA ASN A 345 5.85 3.73 6.83
C ASN A 345 4.46 3.97 7.45
N VAL A 346 4.37 4.29 8.74
CA VAL A 346 3.10 4.69 9.39
C VAL A 346 2.49 5.94 8.74
N GLN A 347 3.32 6.94 8.40
CA GLN A 347 2.91 8.16 7.69
C GLN A 347 2.38 7.84 6.29
N VAL A 348 2.98 6.87 5.60
CA VAL A 348 2.52 6.41 4.28
C VAL A 348 1.22 5.60 4.40
N ALA A 349 1.08 4.80 5.47
CA ALA A 349 -0.17 4.10 5.79
C ALA A 349 -1.32 5.06 6.11
N ASP A 350 -1.04 6.25 6.67
CA ASP A 350 -2.01 7.32 6.89
C ASP A 350 -2.51 7.93 5.57
N LEU A 351 -1.66 8.10 4.57
CA LEU A 351 -2.09 8.54 3.23
C LEU A 351 -3.06 7.53 2.59
N MET A 352 -2.75 6.24 2.70
CA MET A 352 -3.61 5.17 2.19
C MET A 352 -4.92 5.07 2.98
N SER A 353 -4.87 5.18 4.31
CA SER A 353 -6.08 5.20 5.16
C SER A 353 -6.97 6.41 4.83
N GLY A 354 -6.37 7.58 4.62
CA GLY A 354 -7.07 8.79 4.18
C GLY A 354 -7.66 8.66 2.77
N PHE A 355 -6.99 7.95 1.85
CA PHE A 355 -7.59 7.61 0.55
C PHE A 355 -8.81 6.70 0.73
N LEU A 356 -8.68 5.59 1.48
CA LEU A 356 -9.78 4.66 1.71
C LEU A 356 -11.01 5.36 2.33
N ALA A 357 -10.80 6.17 3.36
CA ALA A 357 -11.88 6.93 4.00
C ALA A 357 -12.54 7.96 3.07
N ARG A 358 -11.75 8.73 2.29
CA ARG A 358 -12.29 9.67 1.28
C ARG A 358 -13.08 8.99 0.16
N LYS A 359 -12.92 7.68 -0.04
CA LYS A 359 -13.63 6.89 -1.04
C LYS A 359 -14.72 5.99 -0.45
N GLY A 360 -14.95 6.02 0.87
CA GLY A 360 -15.95 5.18 1.54
C GLY A 360 -15.60 3.68 1.52
N LEU A 361 -14.32 3.35 1.63
CA LEU A 361 -13.77 1.99 1.52
C LEU A 361 -13.31 1.40 2.88
N ASP A 362 -13.52 2.13 3.98
CA ASP A 362 -13.16 1.73 5.34
C ASP A 362 -14.38 1.38 6.22
#